data_AF-A0A2E0TPQ9-F1
#
_entry.id   AF-A0A2E0TPQ9-F1
#
_cell.length_a   1.000
_cell.length_b   1.000
_cell.length_c   1.000
_cell.angle_alpha   90.00
_cell.angle_beta   90.00
_cell.angle_gamma   90.00
#
_symmetry.space_group_name_H-M   'P 1'
#
loop_
_entity.id
_entity.type
_entity.pdbx_description
1 polymer ?
#
loop_
_entity_poly.entity_id
_entity_poly.type
_entity_poly.pdbx_seq_one_letter_code
_entity_poly.pdbx_strand_id
1 'polypeptide(L)'
;MLRPCLLLGLASLLGACGSAAPGPSAEGEAPAPREESAAPREVAPAPEQSEPVASAPAPFEPPGPCVEVPERSWILEVTGREAHPPPGREQPTTLRQGYSTHHGVDLDGDGTPDALVPSLADGVCPHEIEWEAYVMRGDCGHLVGRVEGLLREVGPVPTGGLAELRVGSRWSDLTDPARPPGPRNVATLHETVTRWRWDPVAGTYEATGTERRDGICHHCPVFLRCRVVAGP
;
A
#
# COMPACT_ATOMS: atom_id res chain seq x y z
N MET A 1 23.58 -18.36 25.48
CA MET A 1 23.47 -18.83 24.08
C MET A 1 21.98 -19.03 23.79
N LEU A 2 21.31 -17.99 23.30
CA LEU A 2 19.87 -17.99 23.01
C LEU A 2 19.68 -17.80 21.50
N ARG A 3 18.89 -18.70 20.90
CA ARG A 3 18.58 -18.74 19.46
C ARG A 3 17.75 -17.52 19.03
N PRO A 4 17.90 -17.03 17.78
CA PRO A 4 17.04 -15.99 17.24
C PRO A 4 15.72 -16.59 16.75
N CYS A 5 14.60 -15.96 17.13
CA CYS A 5 13.31 -16.19 16.49
C CYS A 5 13.23 -15.35 15.22
N LEU A 6 13.08 -16.01 14.08
CA LEU A 6 12.68 -15.40 12.81
C LEU A 6 11.35 -14.64 12.99
N LEU A 7 11.34 -13.35 12.66
CA LEU A 7 10.12 -12.60 12.34
C LEU A 7 9.78 -12.85 10.87
N LEU A 8 8.68 -13.57 10.65
CA LEU A 8 8.07 -13.81 9.35
C LEU A 8 7.30 -12.55 8.91
N GLY A 9 7.44 -12.25 7.62
CA GLY A 9 6.97 -11.02 6.98
C GLY A 9 5.46 -10.83 6.94
N LEU A 10 5.08 -9.59 6.60
CA LEU A 10 3.72 -9.17 6.29
C LEU A 10 3.10 -10.11 5.25
N ALA A 11 2.21 -10.98 5.71
CA ALA A 11 1.28 -11.68 4.84
C ALA A 11 0.07 -10.79 4.60
N SER A 12 -0.05 -10.33 3.36
CA SER A 12 -1.22 -9.69 2.78
C SER A 12 -2.51 -10.46 3.10
N LEU A 13 -3.33 -9.93 3.99
CA LEU A 13 -4.74 -10.34 4.11
C LEU A 13 -5.57 -9.57 3.07
N LEU A 14 -5.39 -9.92 1.80
CA LEU A 14 -6.37 -9.67 0.75
C LEU A 14 -7.21 -10.94 0.60
N GLY A 15 -8.32 -10.98 1.35
CA GLY A 15 -9.36 -11.97 1.12
C GLY A 15 -9.97 -11.76 -0.26
N ALA A 16 -9.69 -12.69 -1.17
CA ALA A 16 -10.36 -12.79 -2.46
C ALA A 16 -11.81 -13.24 -2.25
N CYS A 17 -12.78 -12.32 -2.41
CA CYS A 17 -14.17 -12.71 -2.67
C CYS A 17 -14.31 -13.03 -4.16
N GLY A 18 -14.06 -14.29 -4.52
CA GLY A 18 -14.37 -14.83 -5.85
C GLY A 18 -15.85 -15.18 -5.93
N SER A 19 -16.63 -14.38 -6.66
CA SER A 19 -17.93 -14.79 -7.18
C SER A 19 -17.70 -15.59 -8.46
N ALA A 20 -17.80 -16.92 -8.38
CA ALA A 20 -17.82 -17.79 -9.55
C ALA A 20 -19.20 -17.72 -10.22
N ALA A 21 -19.26 -17.16 -11.42
CA ALA A 21 -20.37 -17.39 -12.34
C ALA A 21 -20.11 -18.70 -13.12
N PRO A 22 -21.13 -19.55 -13.34
CA PRO A 22 -20.97 -20.73 -14.20
C PRO A 22 -20.90 -20.30 -15.67
N GLY A 23 -19.73 -20.47 -16.29
CA GLY A 23 -19.56 -20.32 -17.73
C GLY A 23 -20.10 -21.54 -18.50
N PRO A 24 -20.70 -21.34 -19.69
CA PRO A 24 -21.24 -22.42 -20.51
C PRO A 24 -20.15 -23.26 -21.20
N SER A 25 -20.59 -24.44 -21.58
CA SER A 25 -19.90 -25.57 -22.19
C SER A 25 -18.94 -25.25 -23.34
N ALA A 26 -17.85 -26.01 -23.36
CA ALA A 26 -16.88 -26.09 -24.44
C ALA A 26 -17.50 -26.65 -25.73
N GLU A 27 -17.33 -25.92 -26.84
CA GLU A 27 -17.42 -26.45 -28.20
C GLU A 27 -16.00 -26.58 -28.77
N GLY A 28 -15.76 -27.72 -29.43
CA GLY A 28 -14.45 -28.18 -29.83
C GLY A 28 -13.83 -27.36 -30.96
N GLU A 29 -12.56 -27.01 -30.78
CA GLU A 29 -11.74 -26.39 -31.81
C GLU A 29 -10.86 -27.47 -32.47
N ALA A 30 -10.89 -27.51 -33.80
CA ALA A 30 -10.18 -28.48 -34.62
C ALA A 30 -8.66 -28.24 -34.60
N PRO A 31 -7.82 -29.29 -34.77
CA PRO A 31 -6.37 -29.13 -34.78
C PRO A 31 -5.89 -28.39 -36.04
N ALA A 32 -5.14 -27.32 -35.82
CA ALA A 32 -4.48 -26.52 -36.86
C ALA A 32 -3.38 -27.32 -37.60
N PRO A 33 -3.12 -27.03 -38.89
CA PRO A 33 -2.07 -27.67 -39.68
C PRO A 33 -0.67 -27.31 -39.17
N ARG A 34 0.25 -28.29 -39.24
CA ARG A 34 1.67 -28.13 -38.91
C ARG A 34 2.35 -27.22 -39.93
N GLU A 35 2.81 -26.05 -39.49
CA GLU A 35 3.70 -25.20 -40.27
C GLU A 35 5.09 -25.81 -40.40
N GLU A 36 5.57 -25.84 -41.65
CA GLU A 36 6.87 -26.34 -42.07
C GLU A 36 7.95 -25.33 -41.68
N SER A 37 8.86 -25.76 -40.81
CA SER A 37 9.96 -24.97 -40.26
C SER A 37 10.99 -24.63 -41.33
N ALA A 38 10.87 -23.45 -41.96
CA ALA A 38 11.93 -22.89 -42.78
C ALA A 38 13.12 -22.46 -41.89
N ALA A 39 14.32 -22.97 -42.21
CA ALA A 39 15.54 -22.65 -41.49
C ALA A 39 15.84 -21.13 -41.50
N PRO A 40 16.22 -20.54 -40.35
CA PRO A 40 16.53 -19.11 -40.26
C PRO A 40 17.80 -18.79 -41.07
N ARG A 41 17.68 -17.78 -41.95
CA ARG A 41 18.84 -17.16 -42.61
C ARG A 41 19.64 -16.37 -41.58
N GLU A 42 20.91 -16.69 -41.47
CA GLU A 42 21.91 -15.98 -40.67
C GLU A 42 22.09 -14.56 -41.23
N VAL A 43 21.43 -13.59 -40.60
CA VAL A 43 21.59 -12.15 -40.90
C VAL A 43 22.77 -11.66 -40.07
N ALA A 44 23.81 -11.17 -40.76
CA ALA A 44 24.97 -10.58 -40.12
C ALA A 44 24.54 -9.41 -39.19
N PRO A 45 25.06 -9.34 -37.96
CA PRO A 45 24.70 -8.29 -37.02
C PRO A 45 25.08 -6.92 -37.59
N ALA A 46 24.10 -6.01 -37.63
CA ALA A 46 24.35 -4.62 -37.95
C ALA A 46 25.35 -4.03 -36.94
N PRO A 47 26.26 -3.14 -37.36
CA PRO A 47 27.22 -2.52 -36.45
C PRO A 47 26.47 -1.80 -35.33
N GLU A 48 26.76 -2.20 -34.09
CA GLU A 48 26.26 -1.55 -32.88
C GLU A 48 26.66 -0.08 -32.92
N GLN A 49 25.71 0.79 -33.27
CA GLN A 49 25.85 2.21 -33.08
C GLN A 49 25.84 2.41 -31.56
N SER A 50 27.01 2.70 -31.00
CA SER A 50 27.17 3.01 -29.59
C SER A 50 26.32 4.23 -29.29
N GLU A 51 25.11 4.02 -28.77
CA GLU A 51 24.25 5.10 -28.33
C GLU A 51 25.04 5.89 -27.27
N PRO A 52 25.01 7.24 -27.34
CA PRO A 52 25.70 8.06 -26.34
C PRO A 52 25.17 7.67 -24.96
N VAL A 53 26.06 7.17 -24.10
CA VAL A 53 25.74 6.83 -22.71
C VAL A 53 25.24 8.11 -22.06
N ALA A 54 23.91 8.19 -21.88
CA ALA A 54 23.29 9.31 -21.21
C ALA A 54 23.97 9.47 -19.84
N SER A 55 24.47 10.67 -19.54
CA SER A 55 24.99 10.95 -18.21
C SER A 55 23.90 10.63 -17.19
N ALA A 56 24.25 9.81 -16.21
CA ALA A 56 23.33 9.48 -15.13
C ALA A 56 22.80 10.77 -14.50
N PRO A 57 21.51 10.81 -14.11
CA PRO A 57 20.97 11.95 -13.40
C PRO A 57 21.79 12.26 -12.15
N ALA A 58 21.91 13.55 -11.81
CA ALA A 58 22.55 13.93 -10.55
C ALA A 58 21.76 13.32 -9.37
N PRO A 59 22.45 12.82 -8.33
CA PRO A 59 21.78 12.28 -7.14
C PRO A 59 20.88 13.33 -6.49
N PHE A 60 19.74 12.89 -5.96
CA PHE A 60 18.87 13.73 -5.16
C PHE A 60 19.60 14.21 -3.90
N GLU A 61 19.53 15.51 -3.61
CA GLU A 61 20.06 16.09 -2.37
C GLU A 61 18.90 16.37 -1.40
N PRO A 62 18.67 15.51 -0.40
CA PRO A 62 17.51 15.64 0.47
C PRO A 62 17.62 16.90 1.35
N PRO A 63 16.51 17.62 1.56
CA PRO A 63 16.50 18.78 2.44
C PRO A 63 16.70 18.38 3.91
N GLY A 64 17.19 19.33 4.72
CA GLY A 64 17.27 19.18 6.17
C GLY A 64 18.45 18.33 6.67
N PRO A 65 18.57 18.15 7.99
CA PRO A 65 19.67 17.42 8.60
C PRO A 65 19.54 15.91 8.41
N CYS A 66 20.68 15.22 8.33
CA CYS A 66 20.74 13.77 8.45
C CYS A 66 20.66 13.39 9.93
N VAL A 67 19.64 12.63 10.31
CA VAL A 67 19.36 12.24 11.70
C VAL A 67 19.16 10.74 11.82
N GLU A 68 19.38 10.19 13.02
CA GLU A 68 19.02 8.80 13.30
C GLU A 68 17.51 8.61 13.07
N VAL A 69 17.14 7.63 12.25
CA VAL A 69 15.74 7.35 11.93
C VAL A 69 15.07 6.64 13.11
N PRO A 70 13.93 7.14 13.61
CA PRO A 70 13.24 6.49 14.72
C PRO A 70 12.74 5.08 14.36
N GLU A 71 13.13 4.08 15.14
CA GLU A 71 12.55 2.75 15.12
C GLU A 71 11.30 2.71 16.01
N ARG A 72 10.12 2.77 15.40
CA ARG A 72 8.82 2.74 16.08
C ARG A 72 8.08 1.45 15.76
N SER A 73 7.35 0.90 16.74
CA SER A 73 6.46 -0.24 16.55
C SER A 73 5.28 -0.24 17.52
N TRP A 74 4.05 -0.32 17.02
CA TRP A 74 2.85 -0.28 17.86
C TRP A 74 1.77 -1.23 17.33
N ILE A 75 0.83 -1.55 18.21
CA ILE A 75 -0.31 -2.44 17.94
C ILE A 75 -1.59 -1.63 18.08
N LEU A 76 -2.33 -1.56 16.98
CA LEU A 76 -3.69 -1.03 16.94
C LEU A 76 -4.69 -2.15 17.21
N GLU A 77 -5.56 -1.96 18.20
CA GLU A 77 -6.79 -2.71 18.33
C GLU A 77 -7.91 -2.02 17.55
N VAL A 78 -8.48 -2.76 16.61
CA VAL A 78 -9.62 -2.34 15.81
C VAL A 78 -10.79 -3.22 16.22
N THR A 79 -11.73 -2.64 16.96
CA THR A 79 -13.00 -3.30 17.28
C THR A 79 -14.01 -2.95 16.21
N GLY A 80 -14.56 -3.97 15.57
CA GLY A 80 -15.60 -3.82 14.57
C GLY A 80 -16.71 -4.86 14.72
N ARG A 81 -17.74 -4.74 13.90
CA ARG A 81 -18.76 -5.78 13.73
C ARG A 81 -19.01 -6.01 12.25
N GLU A 82 -19.34 -7.23 11.86
CA GLU A 82 -19.82 -7.46 10.50
C GLU A 82 -21.15 -6.73 10.30
N ALA A 83 -21.35 -6.14 9.11
CA ALA A 83 -22.63 -5.52 8.77
C ALA A 83 -23.77 -6.56 8.79
N HIS A 84 -23.48 -7.79 8.33
CA HIS A 84 -24.38 -8.93 8.34
C HIS A 84 -23.70 -10.15 8.96
N PRO A 85 -23.61 -10.23 10.30
CA PRO A 85 -22.98 -11.35 10.97
C PRO A 85 -23.84 -12.61 10.81
N PRO A 86 -23.25 -13.81 10.64
CA PRO A 86 -23.99 -15.04 10.72
C PRO A 86 -24.59 -15.23 12.13
N PRO A 87 -25.70 -15.98 12.28
CA PRO A 87 -26.31 -16.23 13.59
C PRO A 87 -25.28 -16.74 14.60
N GLY A 88 -25.22 -16.12 15.78
CA GLY A 88 -24.24 -16.41 16.83
C GLY A 88 -22.92 -15.64 16.74
N ARG A 89 -22.74 -14.73 15.77
CA ARG A 89 -21.59 -13.80 15.65
C ARG A 89 -21.98 -12.33 15.75
N GLU A 90 -23.05 -12.02 16.47
CA GLU A 90 -23.52 -10.65 16.63
C GLU A 90 -22.60 -9.78 17.49
N GLN A 91 -21.64 -10.40 18.19
CA GLN A 91 -20.70 -9.70 19.06
C GLN A 91 -19.60 -8.98 18.27
N PRO A 92 -19.15 -7.81 18.73
CA PRO A 92 -18.00 -7.14 18.16
C PRO A 92 -16.76 -8.04 18.18
N THR A 93 -16.01 -8.04 17.08
CA THR A 93 -14.72 -8.69 16.97
C THR A 93 -13.62 -7.65 17.09
N THR A 94 -12.55 -7.98 17.84
CA THR A 94 -11.38 -7.12 17.95
C THR A 94 -10.22 -7.75 17.17
N LEU A 95 -9.62 -6.96 16.28
CA LEU A 95 -8.43 -7.31 15.52
C LEU A 95 -7.25 -6.52 16.06
N ARG A 96 -6.07 -7.14 16.09
CA ARG A 96 -4.80 -6.50 16.46
C ARG A 96 -3.93 -6.37 15.22
N GLN A 97 -3.59 -5.15 14.85
CA GLN A 97 -2.75 -4.84 13.69
C GLN A 97 -1.45 -4.19 14.16
N GLY A 98 -0.31 -4.76 13.77
CA GLY A 98 1.00 -4.21 14.05
C GLY A 98 1.44 -3.23 12.97
N TYR A 99 2.04 -2.13 13.39
CA TYR A 99 2.71 -1.14 12.54
C TYR A 99 4.12 -0.96 13.06
N SER A 100 5.09 -0.87 12.17
CA SER A 100 6.48 -0.60 12.52
C SER A 100 7.14 0.28 11.47
N THR A 101 8.26 0.90 11.83
CA THR A 101 9.16 1.51 10.86
C THR A 101 9.47 0.49 9.75
N HIS A 102 9.35 0.93 8.51
CA HIS A 102 9.51 0.10 7.32
C HIS A 102 10.67 0.60 6.47
N HIS A 103 11.72 -0.22 6.36
CA HIS A 103 12.89 0.01 5.51
C HIS A 103 12.80 -0.90 4.28
N GLY A 104 12.37 -0.36 3.15
CA GLY A 104 12.15 -1.19 1.96
C GLY A 104 11.56 -0.48 0.75
N VAL A 105 11.41 0.83 0.83
CA VAL A 105 11.01 1.68 -0.30
C VAL A 105 12.25 2.40 -0.79
N ASP A 106 12.41 2.64 -2.08
CA ASP A 106 13.44 3.53 -2.61
C ASP A 106 12.71 4.76 -3.19
N LEU A 107 12.77 5.89 -2.49
CA LEU A 107 12.03 7.10 -2.83
C LEU A 107 12.79 7.94 -3.86
N ASP A 108 14.11 7.92 -3.89
CA ASP A 108 14.92 8.81 -4.73
C ASP A 108 15.69 8.11 -5.85
N GLY A 109 15.53 6.78 -5.95
CA GLY A 109 16.07 5.96 -7.01
C GLY A 109 17.57 5.70 -6.90
N ASP A 110 18.18 5.91 -5.73
CA ASP A 110 19.61 5.66 -5.51
C ASP A 110 19.94 4.17 -5.23
N GLY A 111 18.92 3.33 -5.08
CA GLY A 111 19.03 1.89 -4.80
C GLY A 111 19.19 1.56 -3.30
N THR A 112 19.24 2.56 -2.42
CA THR A 112 19.25 2.41 -0.96
C THR A 112 17.82 2.39 -0.44
N PRO A 113 17.45 1.42 0.43
CA PRO A 113 16.14 1.45 1.07
C PRO A 113 15.99 2.65 2.01
N ASP A 114 14.96 3.42 1.75
CA ASP A 114 14.39 4.48 2.55
C ASP A 114 13.42 3.98 3.62
N ALA A 115 13.11 4.85 4.58
CA ALA A 115 12.30 4.52 5.74
C ALA A 115 10.96 5.24 5.75
N LEU A 116 9.90 4.50 6.09
CA LEU A 116 8.60 5.05 6.46
C LEU A 116 8.37 4.77 7.94
N VAL A 117 8.30 5.83 8.74
CA VAL A 117 8.16 5.76 10.19
C VAL A 117 6.71 6.10 10.54
N PRO A 118 5.94 5.18 11.16
CA PRO A 118 4.57 5.48 11.54
C PRO A 118 4.56 6.52 12.68
N SER A 119 3.70 7.52 12.56
CA SER A 119 3.41 8.51 13.60
C SER A 119 2.30 7.99 14.51
N LEU A 120 2.44 8.20 15.82
CA LEU A 120 1.45 7.78 16.81
C LEU A 120 0.46 8.92 17.05
N ALA A 121 -0.82 8.66 16.78
CA ALA A 121 -1.91 9.48 17.30
C ALA A 121 -2.98 8.57 17.91
N ASP A 122 -3.35 8.85 19.17
CA ASP A 122 -4.42 8.13 19.84
C ASP A 122 -5.75 8.32 19.09
N GLY A 123 -6.53 7.24 19.01
CA GLY A 123 -7.84 7.26 18.34
C GLY A 123 -7.79 7.14 16.82
N VAL A 124 -6.60 7.08 16.21
CA VAL A 124 -6.42 6.84 14.78
C VAL A 124 -6.82 5.42 14.40
N CYS A 125 -7.64 5.31 13.36
CA CYS A 125 -7.92 4.05 12.70
C CYS A 125 -6.87 3.71 11.62
N PRO A 126 -6.79 2.46 11.14
CA PRO A 126 -5.79 2.04 10.15
C PRO A 126 -5.64 2.97 8.94
N HIS A 127 -6.73 3.64 8.56
CA HIS A 127 -6.79 4.49 7.37
C HIS A 127 -6.33 5.93 7.59
N GLU A 128 -6.10 6.35 8.83
CA GLU A 128 -5.69 7.72 9.20
C GLU A 128 -4.26 7.73 9.74
N ILE A 129 -3.51 6.64 9.53
CA ILE A 129 -2.12 6.53 10.01
C ILE A 129 -1.24 7.46 9.19
N GLU A 130 -0.63 8.42 9.86
CA GLU A 130 0.40 9.26 9.29
C GLU A 130 1.75 8.54 9.31
N TRP A 131 2.52 8.68 8.23
CA TRP A 131 3.88 8.18 8.08
C TRP A 131 4.82 9.33 7.81
N GLU A 132 5.92 9.38 8.55
CA GLU A 132 7.05 10.26 8.26
C GLU A 132 7.96 9.54 7.26
N ALA A 133 8.22 10.17 6.10
CA ALA A 133 9.07 9.61 5.06
C ALA A 133 10.50 10.14 5.20
N TYR A 134 11.48 9.23 5.21
CA TYR A 134 12.90 9.55 5.34
C TYR A 134 13.68 9.00 4.15
N VAL A 135 14.48 9.86 3.54
CA VAL A 135 15.48 9.46 2.53
C VAL A 135 16.79 9.12 3.23
N MET A 136 17.31 7.93 3.01
CA MET A 136 18.47 7.38 3.73
C MET A 136 19.78 7.76 3.06
N ARG A 137 20.77 8.10 3.89
CA ARG A 137 22.15 8.40 3.48
C ARG A 137 23.11 7.72 4.45
N GLY A 138 23.54 6.51 4.09
CA GLY A 138 24.36 5.69 4.98
C GLY A 138 23.56 5.18 6.17
N ASP A 139 23.88 5.66 7.38
CA ASP A 139 23.27 5.24 8.65
C ASP A 139 22.24 6.24 9.22
N CYS A 140 22.02 7.37 8.54
CA CYS A 140 21.04 8.38 8.93
C CYS A 140 20.05 8.69 7.80
N GLY A 141 18.95 9.35 8.12
CA GLY A 141 17.91 9.73 7.17
C GLY A 141 17.54 11.21 7.25
N HIS A 142 17.00 11.72 6.16
CA HIS A 142 16.51 13.09 6.02
C HIS A 142 14.98 13.06 5.91
N LEU A 143 14.27 13.78 6.77
CA LEU A 143 12.81 13.88 6.71
C LEU A 143 12.39 14.67 5.46
N VAL A 144 11.64 14.02 4.56
CA VAL A 144 11.20 14.59 3.28
C VAL A 144 9.69 14.80 3.20
N GLY A 145 8.96 14.53 4.28
CA GLY A 145 7.54 14.87 4.40
C GLY A 145 6.74 13.84 5.18
N ARG A 146 5.42 14.01 5.13
CA ARG A 146 4.44 13.15 5.79
C ARG A 146 3.34 12.74 4.81
N VAL A 147 2.84 11.51 4.97
CA VAL A 147 1.73 10.97 4.17
C VAL A 147 0.74 10.24 5.05
N GLU A 148 -0.55 10.28 4.71
CA GLU A 148 -1.61 9.65 5.50
C GLU A 148 -2.25 8.45 4.77
N GLY A 149 -2.44 7.36 5.51
CA GLY A 149 -3.12 6.13 5.12
C GLY A 149 -2.20 4.90 5.09
N LEU A 150 -2.61 3.82 4.41
CA LEU A 150 -1.78 2.62 4.26
C LEU A 150 -1.03 2.64 2.93
N LEU A 151 0.30 2.55 2.94
CA LEU A 151 1.07 2.49 1.69
C LEU A 151 0.58 1.33 0.80
N ARG A 152 0.29 1.63 -0.47
CA ARG A 152 -0.16 0.65 -1.46
C ARG A 152 0.89 0.41 -2.53
N GLU A 153 1.45 1.50 -3.03
CA GLU A 153 2.33 1.49 -4.20
C GLU A 153 3.27 2.69 -4.11
N VAL A 154 4.48 2.48 -4.62
CA VAL A 154 5.50 3.51 -4.81
C VAL A 154 5.64 3.66 -6.33
N GLY A 155 5.40 4.86 -6.81
CA GLY A 155 5.48 5.19 -8.23
C GLY A 155 6.92 5.27 -8.73
N PRO A 156 7.12 5.57 -10.02
CA PRO A 156 8.45 5.80 -10.57
C PRO A 156 9.10 7.03 -9.93
N VAL A 157 10.42 6.96 -9.77
CA VAL A 157 11.26 8.05 -9.30
C VAL A 157 11.52 9.04 -10.46
N PRO A 158 11.14 10.31 -10.34
CA PRO A 158 11.51 11.33 -11.32
C PRO A 158 12.99 11.72 -11.17
N THR A 159 13.64 12.08 -12.28
CA THR A 159 15.00 12.63 -12.26
C THR A 159 15.13 13.81 -11.29
N GLY A 160 15.96 13.66 -10.26
CA GLY A 160 16.25 14.72 -9.28
C GLY A 160 15.12 15.02 -8.30
N GLY A 161 14.20 14.08 -8.08
CA GLY A 161 13.12 14.23 -7.10
C GLY A 161 12.77 12.91 -6.44
N LEU A 162 11.61 12.87 -5.79
CA LEU A 162 11.11 11.68 -5.08
C LEU A 162 9.94 11.01 -5.80
N ALA A 163 9.84 9.70 -5.62
CA ALA A 163 8.76 8.86 -6.10
C ALA A 163 7.40 9.37 -5.61
N GLU A 164 6.40 9.32 -6.50
CA GLU A 164 5.00 9.51 -6.12
C GLU A 164 4.58 8.37 -5.18
N LEU A 165 3.93 8.70 -4.06
CA LEU A 165 3.40 7.69 -3.14
C LEU A 165 1.90 7.55 -3.33
N ARG A 166 1.44 6.29 -3.39
CA ARG A 166 0.02 5.95 -3.43
C ARG A 166 -0.36 5.29 -2.12
N VAL A 167 -1.21 5.97 -1.39
CA VAL A 167 -1.61 5.58 -0.05
C VAL A 167 -3.12 5.36 -0.05
N GLY A 168 -3.56 4.24 0.52
CA GLY A 168 -4.93 3.79 0.45
C GLY A 168 -5.59 3.71 1.82
N SER A 169 -6.79 4.24 1.94
CA SER A 169 -7.69 4.05 3.08
C SER A 169 -8.82 3.10 2.70
N ARG A 170 -9.19 2.18 3.59
CA ARG A 170 -10.42 1.40 3.45
C ARG A 170 -11.16 1.35 4.77
N TRP A 171 -12.41 1.78 4.80
CA TRP A 171 -13.28 1.75 5.98
C TRP A 171 -14.73 1.50 5.58
N SER A 172 -15.58 1.13 6.54
CA SER A 172 -17.01 1.01 6.27
C SER A 172 -17.85 1.53 7.43
N ASP A 173 -18.98 2.14 7.10
CA ASP A 173 -20.04 2.50 8.04
C ASP A 173 -21.35 1.80 7.70
N LEU A 174 -22.31 1.89 8.60
CA LEU A 174 -23.67 1.47 8.30
C LEU A 174 -24.36 2.55 7.47
N THR A 175 -24.96 2.13 6.35
CA THR A 175 -25.73 3.02 5.50
C THR A 175 -26.95 3.52 6.28
N ASP A 176 -26.88 4.76 6.76
CA ASP A 176 -27.91 5.52 7.50
C ASP A 176 -28.23 5.00 8.94
N PRO A 177 -27.67 5.64 10.00
CA PRO A 177 -27.99 5.29 11.39
C PRO A 177 -29.43 5.64 11.80
N ALA A 178 -30.14 6.51 11.05
CA ALA A 178 -31.53 6.86 11.29
C ALA A 178 -32.51 5.87 10.67
N ARG A 179 -32.04 4.96 9.81
CA ARG A 179 -32.86 3.89 9.25
C ARG A 179 -33.13 2.85 10.34
N PRO A 180 -34.40 2.50 10.60
CA PRO A 180 -34.72 1.44 11.56
C PRO A 180 -34.00 0.15 11.18
N PRO A 181 -33.50 -0.63 12.15
CA PRO A 181 -32.85 -1.91 11.85
C PRO A 181 -33.81 -2.80 11.06
N GLY A 182 -33.58 -2.88 9.76
CA GLY A 182 -34.27 -3.78 8.85
C GLY A 182 -33.48 -5.08 8.69
N PRO A 183 -34.06 -6.10 8.04
CA PRO A 183 -33.41 -7.40 7.85
C PRO A 183 -32.13 -7.38 6.99
N ARG A 184 -31.68 -6.21 6.54
CA ARG A 184 -30.46 -6.01 5.74
C ARG A 184 -29.76 -4.73 6.19
N ASN A 185 -29.01 -4.82 7.28
CA ASN A 185 -27.96 -3.84 7.55
C ASN A 185 -26.91 -4.02 6.44
N VAL A 186 -26.83 -3.02 5.57
CA VAL A 186 -25.81 -2.95 4.53
C VAL A 186 -24.77 -1.94 5.02
N ALA A 187 -23.49 -2.27 4.85
CA ALA A 187 -22.43 -1.29 5.07
C ALA A 187 -22.06 -0.62 3.76
N THR A 188 -21.81 0.68 3.84
CA THR A 188 -21.13 1.40 2.77
C THR A 188 -19.64 1.20 3.00
N LEU A 189 -18.97 0.55 2.06
CA LEU A 189 -17.53 0.45 2.03
C LEU A 189 -16.98 1.69 1.32
N HIS A 190 -16.16 2.44 2.02
CA HIS A 190 -15.41 3.56 1.50
C HIS A 190 -13.97 3.14 1.23
N GLU A 191 -13.54 3.31 0.00
CA GLU A 191 -12.14 3.17 -0.40
C GLU A 191 -11.66 4.52 -0.94
N THR A 192 -10.50 4.96 -0.47
CA THR A 192 -9.81 6.11 -1.06
C THR A 192 -8.37 5.78 -1.37
N VAL A 193 -7.88 6.33 -2.47
CA VAL A 193 -6.47 6.28 -2.86
C VAL A 193 -6.00 7.70 -3.07
N THR A 194 -5.06 8.13 -2.24
CA THR A 194 -4.46 9.46 -2.31
C THR A 194 -3.08 9.37 -2.94
N ARG A 195 -2.85 10.23 -3.93
CA ARG A 195 -1.54 10.42 -4.56
C ARG A 195 -0.81 11.55 -3.87
N TRP A 196 0.38 11.25 -3.38
CA TRP A 196 1.27 12.20 -2.74
C TRP A 196 2.48 12.44 -3.64
N ARG A 197 2.77 13.71 -3.93
CA ARG A 197 3.94 14.11 -4.71
C ARG A 197 4.82 15.01 -3.86
N TRP A 198 6.13 14.83 -3.98
CA TRP A 198 7.07 15.71 -3.30
C TRP A 198 7.15 17.06 -4.02
N ASP A 199 6.96 18.14 -3.28
CA ASP A 199 7.17 19.51 -3.74
C ASP A 199 8.60 19.95 -3.40
N PRO A 200 9.48 20.19 -4.39
CA PRO A 200 10.84 20.66 -4.15
C PRO A 200 10.92 22.05 -3.51
N VAL A 201 9.88 22.88 -3.68
CA VAL A 201 9.86 24.24 -3.13
C VAL A 201 9.49 24.21 -1.65
N ALA A 202 8.45 23.46 -1.30
CA ALA A 202 8.05 23.26 0.10
C ALA A 202 8.98 22.29 0.85
N GLY A 203 9.72 21.43 0.13
CA GLY A 203 10.57 20.40 0.70
C GLY A 203 9.78 19.30 1.40
N THR A 204 8.53 19.06 1.00
CA THR A 204 7.62 18.08 1.62
C THR A 204 6.70 17.42 0.59
N TYR A 205 6.16 16.25 0.94
CA TYR A 205 5.04 15.65 0.22
C TYR A 205 3.75 16.46 0.36
N GLU A 206 3.02 16.58 -0.74
CA GLU A 206 1.68 17.15 -0.82
C GLU A 206 0.70 16.20 -1.50
N ALA A 207 -0.53 16.16 -0.99
CA ALA A 207 -1.62 15.40 -1.62
C ALA A 207 -2.06 16.10 -2.92
N THR A 208 -1.91 15.44 -4.06
CA THR A 208 -2.22 16.02 -5.39
C THR A 208 -3.52 15.49 -5.99
N GLY A 209 -4.11 14.46 -5.39
CA GLY A 209 -5.42 13.96 -5.78
C GLY A 209 -5.86 12.81 -4.89
N THR A 210 -7.18 12.69 -4.70
CA THR A 210 -7.80 11.58 -3.98
C THR A 210 -8.87 10.96 -4.87
N GLU A 211 -8.71 9.69 -5.19
CA GLU A 211 -9.75 8.89 -5.83
C GLU A 211 -10.61 8.27 -4.73
N ARG A 212 -11.94 8.38 -4.84
CA ARG A 212 -12.89 7.78 -3.90
C ARG A 212 -13.77 6.78 -4.63
N ARG A 213 -13.99 5.63 -4.00
CA ARG A 213 -14.93 4.59 -4.46
C ARG A 213 -15.77 4.16 -3.29
N ASP A 214 -17.08 4.29 -3.47
CA ASP A 214 -18.06 3.76 -2.53
C ASP A 214 -18.62 2.46 -3.10
N GLY A 215 -18.73 1.45 -2.24
CA GLY A 215 -19.28 0.16 -2.56
C GLY A 215 -20.29 -0.29 -1.52
N ILE A 216 -21.19 -1.17 -1.93
CA ILE A 216 -22.05 -1.89 -0.98
C ILE A 216 -21.30 -3.14 -0.52
N CYS A 217 -21.20 -3.34 0.79
CA CYS A 217 -20.59 -4.52 1.36
C CYS A 217 -21.48 -5.18 2.41
N HIS A 218 -21.71 -6.49 2.24
CA HIS A 218 -22.53 -7.28 3.16
C HIS A 218 -21.74 -7.88 4.33
N HIS A 219 -20.45 -8.15 4.14
CA HIS A 219 -19.59 -8.81 5.15
C HIS A 219 -18.37 -7.98 5.54
N CYS A 220 -18.41 -6.66 5.30
CA CYS A 220 -17.33 -5.80 5.71
C CYS A 220 -17.41 -5.51 7.21
N PRO A 221 -16.25 -5.41 7.88
CA PRO A 221 -16.20 -4.94 9.25
C PRO A 221 -16.53 -3.44 9.28
N VAL A 222 -17.61 -3.10 9.97
CA VAL A 222 -17.90 -1.72 10.38
C VAL A 222 -17.03 -1.43 11.59
N PHE A 223 -16.10 -0.50 11.45
CA PHE A 223 -15.20 -0.13 12.54
C PHE A 223 -15.98 0.69 13.58
N LEU A 224 -15.97 0.19 14.82
CA LEU A 224 -16.67 0.83 15.94
C LEU A 224 -15.71 1.64 16.81
N ARG A 225 -14.47 1.16 16.95
CA ARG A 225 -13.47 1.78 17.80
C ARG A 225 -12.07 1.37 17.37
N CYS A 226 -11.15 2.33 17.35
CA CYS A 226 -9.72 2.11 17.18
C CYS A 226 -8.99 2.57 18.45
N ARG A 227 -8.01 1.79 18.91
CA ARG A 227 -7.23 2.09 20.12
C ARG A 227 -5.81 1.55 19.98
N VAL A 228 -4.81 2.38 20.28
CA VAL A 228 -3.43 1.90 20.45
C VAL A 228 -3.33 1.14 21.78
N VAL A 229 -2.83 -0.10 21.75
CA VAL A 229 -2.75 -0.98 22.93
C VAL A 229 -1.36 -1.43 23.30
N ALA A 230 -0.40 -1.22 22.41
CA ALA A 230 1.02 -1.33 22.69
C ALA A 230 1.74 -0.37 21.74
N GLY A 231 2.79 0.29 22.19
CA GLY A 231 3.62 1.16 21.37
C GLY A 231 4.95 1.40 22.09
N PRO A 232 5.97 1.90 21.38
CA PRO A 232 7.26 2.25 21.95
C PRO A 232 7.13 3.49 22.82
#